data_AF-A0A0F9XDW1-F1
#
_entry.id   AF-A0A0F9XDW1-F1
#
_cell.length_a   1.000
_cell.length_b   1.000
_cell.length_c   1.000
_cell.angle_alpha   90.00
_cell.angle_beta   90.00
_cell.angle_gamma   90.00
#
_symmetry.space_group_name_H-M   'P 1'
#
loop_
_entity.id
_entity.type
_entity.pdbx_description
1 polymer ?
#
loop_
_entity_poly.entity_id
_entity_poly.type
_entity_poly.pdbx_seq_one_letter_code
_entity_poly.pdbx_strand_id
1 'polypeptide(L)'
;MDNYTLLEKGVTTPGPIAIEIADVEHTHDLSLGEGEFSHVWNIASRVPLMLAWIWVNLLVEDIANQRLGGSVVEDAINKPWRPLPSGRISPEQARDWLLVAIAATMGLSILSGGYTASITLMVFVWMYNDLDGSNSGIWIRNALNAGGLMCFSWGALATLSGGELLPEGFTWILVTGAIIMTTVHAQDLPDIEGDMARGRQTVPLLYGEAAARISLAIMVSFWSVACPFFWDASPWGWAASTSIGGAMSVLALKNMGQRWDEVVWKLWCLWVAALYLLPALKR
;
A
#
# COMPACT_ATOMS: atom_id res chain seq x y z
N MET A 1 80.29 26.13 -25.71
CA MET A 1 81.03 25.19 -24.83
C MET A 1 80.04 24.10 -24.42
N ASP A 2 79.50 23.32 -25.37
CA ASP A 2 80.13 22.26 -26.20
C ASP A 2 80.21 20.97 -25.35
N ASN A 3 79.76 19.76 -25.72
CA ASN A 3 79.44 19.09 -26.99
C ASN A 3 78.39 17.98 -26.69
N TYR A 4 77.36 17.73 -27.51
CA TYR A 4 77.29 16.81 -28.66
C TYR A 4 77.88 15.40 -28.48
N THR A 5 76.98 14.41 -28.45
CA THR A 5 77.24 13.05 -28.97
C THR A 5 76.03 12.58 -29.78
N LEU A 6 76.26 12.34 -31.06
CA LEU A 6 75.36 11.72 -32.05
C LEU A 6 75.42 10.19 -31.93
N LEU A 7 74.37 9.51 -32.40
CA LEU A 7 74.29 8.16 -33.03
C LEU A 7 72.81 7.70 -32.89
N GLU A 8 72.07 7.15 -33.85
CA GLU A 8 72.25 6.87 -35.27
C GLU A 8 70.83 6.57 -35.82
N LYS A 9 70.55 6.93 -37.08
CA LYS A 9 69.22 6.80 -37.71
C LYS A 9 68.96 5.36 -38.17
N GLY A 10 67.85 4.76 -37.73
CA GLY A 10 67.22 3.61 -38.37
C GLY A 10 65.99 4.05 -39.17
N VAL A 11 66.04 3.90 -40.49
CA VAL A 11 64.94 4.18 -41.43
C VAL A 11 64.06 2.94 -41.52
N THR A 12 62.76 3.07 -41.22
CA THR A 12 61.75 2.05 -41.54
C THR A 12 60.62 2.70 -42.37
N THR A 13 60.31 2.05 -43.49
CA THR A 13 59.33 2.43 -44.52
C THR A 13 57.87 2.31 -44.02
N PRO A 14 56.94 3.18 -44.43
CA PRO A 14 55.52 3.02 -44.09
C PRO A 14 54.83 1.99 -45.01
N GLY A 15 54.16 1.01 -44.40
CA GLY A 15 53.28 0.03 -45.06
C GLY A 15 51.91 0.61 -45.44
N PRO A 16 51.09 -0.13 -46.23
CA PRO A 16 49.90 0.39 -46.87
C PRO A 16 48.74 0.62 -45.88
N ILE A 17 48.00 1.71 -46.11
CA ILE A 17 46.79 2.11 -45.38
C ILE A 17 45.65 1.20 -45.81
N ALA A 18 45.15 0.36 -44.89
CA ALA A 18 43.89 -0.36 -45.06
C ALA A 18 42.73 0.54 -44.63
N ILE A 19 41.80 0.79 -45.54
CA ILE A 19 40.52 1.44 -45.26
C ILE A 19 39.55 0.34 -44.83
N GLU A 20 39.21 0.31 -43.55
CA GLU A 20 38.22 -0.59 -42.98
C GLU A 20 36.84 0.06 -43.13
N ILE A 21 35.98 -0.54 -43.97
CA ILE A 21 34.59 -0.15 -44.13
C ILE A 21 33.84 -0.80 -42.97
N ALA A 22 33.33 0.01 -42.04
CA ALA A 22 32.47 -0.48 -40.97
C ALA A 22 31.10 -0.86 -41.54
N ASP A 23 30.82 -2.16 -41.62
CA ASP A 23 29.46 -2.68 -41.78
C ASP A 23 28.67 -2.39 -40.49
N VAL A 24 27.66 -1.53 -40.59
CA VAL A 24 26.68 -1.28 -39.53
C VAL A 24 25.56 -2.31 -39.69
N GLU A 25 25.72 -3.47 -39.07
CA GLU A 25 24.59 -4.37 -38.79
C GLU A 25 23.86 -3.87 -37.54
N HIS A 26 22.72 -3.23 -37.77
CA HIS A 26 21.79 -2.81 -36.72
C HIS A 26 20.91 -4.00 -36.32
N THR A 27 21.42 -4.90 -35.49
CA THR A 27 20.59 -5.88 -34.78
C THR A 27 20.07 -5.24 -33.50
N HIS A 28 18.76 -5.01 -33.44
CA HIS A 28 18.05 -4.68 -32.19
C HIS A 28 18.17 -5.88 -31.24
N ASP A 29 19.10 -5.79 -30.30
CA ASP A 29 19.27 -6.79 -29.25
C ASP A 29 18.19 -6.57 -28.19
N LEU A 30 17.16 -7.43 -28.23
CA LEU A 30 16.10 -7.52 -27.23
C LEU A 30 16.47 -8.52 -26.10
N SER A 31 17.77 -8.78 -25.88
CA SER A 31 18.20 -9.56 -24.73
C SER A 31 18.30 -8.64 -23.51
N LEU A 32 17.39 -8.80 -22.54
CA LEU A 32 17.62 -8.29 -21.19
C LEU A 32 18.99 -8.83 -20.72
N GLY A 33 19.93 -7.93 -20.39
CA GLY A 33 21.25 -8.34 -19.95
C GLY A 33 21.14 -9.27 -18.74
N GLU A 34 22.02 -10.27 -18.62
CA GLU A 34 21.98 -11.29 -17.55
C GLU A 34 21.85 -10.68 -16.13
N GLY A 35 22.39 -9.48 -15.91
CA GLY A 35 22.25 -8.72 -14.67
C GLY A 35 20.83 -8.18 -14.40
N GLU A 36 20.09 -7.79 -15.42
CA GLU A 36 18.72 -7.30 -15.29
C GLU A 36 17.75 -8.47 -15.04
N PHE A 37 17.93 -9.58 -15.76
CA PHE A 37 17.14 -10.80 -15.54
C PHE A 37 17.31 -11.35 -14.12
N SER A 38 18.54 -11.40 -13.61
CA SER A 38 18.80 -11.85 -12.23
C SER A 38 18.18 -10.92 -11.19
N HIS A 39 18.18 -9.60 -11.41
CA HIS A 39 17.53 -8.65 -10.51
C HIS A 39 16.00 -8.81 -10.47
N VAL A 40 15.34 -8.90 -11.64
CA VAL A 40 13.90 -9.10 -11.74
C VAL A 40 13.47 -10.42 -11.11
N TRP A 41 14.22 -11.49 -11.36
CA TRP A 41 13.97 -12.80 -10.75
C TRP A 41 14.10 -12.79 -9.22
N ASN A 42 15.09 -12.08 -8.69
CA ASN A 42 15.27 -11.91 -7.24
C ASN A 42 14.07 -11.21 -6.58
N ILE A 43 13.49 -10.20 -7.22
CA ILE A 43 12.27 -9.54 -6.74
C ILE A 43 11.07 -10.48 -6.87
N ALA A 44 10.87 -11.08 -8.04
CA ALA A 44 9.72 -11.93 -8.33
C ALA A 44 9.65 -13.15 -7.39
N SER A 45 10.80 -13.77 -7.09
CA SER A 45 10.87 -14.92 -6.18
C SER A 45 10.49 -14.58 -4.72
N ARG A 46 10.49 -13.30 -4.34
CA ARG A 46 10.08 -12.83 -3.01
C ARG A 46 8.60 -12.45 -2.90
N VAL A 47 7.87 -12.39 -4.02
CA VAL A 47 6.43 -12.08 -4.01
C VAL A 47 5.63 -13.05 -3.11
N PRO A 48 5.84 -14.38 -3.13
CA PRO A 48 5.12 -15.27 -2.22
C PRO A 48 5.41 -14.97 -0.74
N LEU A 49 6.65 -14.61 -0.40
CA LEU A 49 7.04 -14.25 0.96
C LEU A 49 6.40 -12.92 1.40
N MET A 50 6.38 -11.92 0.52
CA MET A 50 5.67 -10.65 0.75
C MET A 50 4.18 -10.89 0.97
N LEU A 51 3.54 -11.70 0.13
CA LEU A 51 2.13 -12.04 0.29
C LEU A 51 1.88 -12.76 1.62
N ALA A 52 2.72 -13.75 1.97
CA ALA A 52 2.62 -14.42 3.26
C ALA A 52 2.78 -13.44 4.44
N TRP A 53 3.72 -12.50 4.36
CA TRP A 53 3.93 -11.45 5.35
C TRP A 53 2.69 -10.56 5.51
N ILE A 54 2.09 -10.12 4.41
CA ILE A 54 0.85 -9.31 4.42
C ILE A 54 -0.26 -10.09 5.10
N TRP A 55 -0.46 -11.36 4.70
CA TRP A 55 -1.55 -12.20 5.19
C TRP A 55 -1.48 -12.45 6.70
N VAL A 56 -0.30 -12.76 7.25
CA VAL A 56 -0.18 -13.02 8.70
C VAL A 56 -0.37 -11.75 9.52
N ASN A 57 0.13 -10.60 9.04
CA ASN A 57 -0.10 -9.32 9.71
C ASN A 57 -1.58 -8.91 9.65
N LEU A 58 -2.24 -9.14 8.51
CA LEU A 58 -3.67 -8.89 8.35
C LEU A 58 -4.49 -9.77 9.29
N LEU A 59 -4.14 -11.05 9.43
CA LEU A 59 -4.81 -11.96 10.38
C LEU A 59 -4.73 -11.43 11.82
N VAL A 60 -3.59 -10.89 12.23
CA VAL A 60 -3.44 -10.30 13.56
C VAL A 60 -4.35 -9.08 13.72
N GLU A 61 -4.38 -8.18 12.73
CA GLU A 61 -5.25 -6.99 12.74
C GLU A 61 -6.72 -7.39 12.83
N ASP A 62 -7.17 -8.34 12.00
CA ASP A 62 -8.54 -8.82 11.96
C ASP A 62 -8.99 -9.41 13.31
N ILE A 63 -8.18 -10.30 13.90
CA ILE A 63 -8.49 -10.88 15.21
C ILE A 63 -8.49 -9.78 16.26
N ALA A 64 -7.51 -8.88 16.23
CA ALA A 64 -7.40 -7.82 17.20
C ALA A 64 -8.60 -6.86 17.16
N ASN A 65 -9.04 -6.49 15.96
CA ASN A 65 -10.15 -5.60 15.71
C ASN A 65 -11.49 -6.22 16.15
N GLN A 66 -11.69 -7.53 15.95
CA GLN A 66 -12.97 -8.20 16.19
C GLN A 66 -13.15 -8.74 17.62
N ARG A 67 -12.07 -8.96 18.37
CA ARG A 67 -12.13 -9.73 19.65
C ARG A 67 -12.84 -9.06 20.82
N LEU A 68 -12.86 -7.72 20.87
CA LEU A 68 -13.32 -6.99 22.05
C LEU A 68 -14.86 -6.95 22.10
N GLY A 69 -15.44 -6.90 23.30
CA GLY A 69 -16.89 -6.95 23.47
C GLY A 69 -17.65 -5.88 22.69
N GLY A 70 -17.13 -4.64 22.62
CA GLY A 70 -17.71 -3.58 21.81
C GLY A 70 -17.69 -3.89 20.31
N SER A 71 -16.64 -4.53 19.81
CA SER A 71 -16.55 -5.00 18.42
C SER A 71 -17.56 -6.11 18.13
N VAL A 72 -17.81 -7.01 19.09
CA VAL A 72 -18.80 -8.08 18.93
C VAL A 72 -20.22 -7.51 18.83
N VAL A 73 -20.54 -6.46 19.61
CA VAL A 73 -21.85 -5.77 19.52
C VAL A 73 -22.02 -5.09 18.17
N GLU A 74 -21.02 -4.34 17.72
CA GLU A 74 -20.99 -3.70 16.40
C GLU A 74 -21.17 -4.72 15.27
N ASP A 75 -20.37 -5.79 15.29
CA ASP A 75 -20.37 -6.81 14.25
C ASP A 75 -21.63 -7.69 14.29
N ALA A 76 -22.31 -7.84 15.42
CA ALA A 76 -23.60 -8.54 15.46
C ALA A 76 -24.67 -7.84 14.62
N ILE A 77 -24.55 -6.53 14.44
CA ILE A 77 -25.45 -5.72 13.61
C ILE A 77 -24.93 -5.70 12.17
N ASN A 78 -23.70 -5.22 11.97
CA ASN A 78 -23.17 -4.98 10.63
C ASN A 78 -22.82 -6.28 9.91
N LYS A 79 -22.25 -7.25 10.64
CA LYS A 79 -21.55 -8.41 10.09
C LYS A 79 -21.83 -9.70 10.88
N PRO A 80 -23.12 -10.09 11.11
CA PRO A 80 -23.50 -11.19 12.01
C PRO A 80 -22.90 -12.55 11.64
N TRP A 81 -22.45 -12.72 10.40
CA TRP A 81 -21.77 -13.93 9.93
C TRP A 81 -20.33 -14.05 10.42
N ARG A 82 -19.74 -13.04 11.06
CA ARG A 82 -18.36 -13.09 11.60
C ARG A 82 -18.22 -14.14 12.71
N PRO A 83 -17.02 -14.71 12.92
CA PRO A 83 -16.83 -15.84 13.83
C PRO A 83 -17.31 -15.61 15.27
N LEU A 84 -17.07 -14.41 15.82
CA LEU A 84 -17.43 -14.07 17.20
C LEU A 84 -18.94 -13.79 17.38
N PRO A 85 -19.59 -12.89 16.60
CA PRO A 85 -21.04 -12.71 16.69
C PRO A 85 -21.86 -13.97 16.41
N SER A 86 -21.39 -14.85 15.51
CA SER A 86 -22.05 -16.11 15.21
C SER A 86 -21.75 -17.25 16.20
N GLY A 87 -20.92 -16.99 17.24
CA GLY A 87 -20.59 -17.96 18.28
C GLY A 87 -19.73 -19.14 17.82
N ARG A 88 -19.06 -19.05 16.66
CA ARG A 88 -18.18 -20.12 16.16
C ARG A 88 -16.88 -20.24 16.96
N ILE A 89 -16.47 -19.15 17.60
CA ILE A 89 -15.34 -19.10 18.55
C ILE A 89 -15.73 -18.23 19.74
N SER A 90 -15.19 -18.54 20.93
CA SER A 90 -15.34 -17.69 22.11
C SER A 90 -14.33 -16.52 22.10
N PRO A 91 -14.58 -15.44 22.86
CA PRO A 91 -13.60 -14.35 23.03
C PRO A 91 -12.25 -14.83 23.57
N GLU A 92 -12.24 -15.82 24.47
CA GLU A 92 -11.02 -16.42 25.01
C GLU A 92 -10.24 -17.17 23.93
N GLN A 93 -10.94 -17.94 23.09
CA GLN A 93 -10.32 -18.61 21.95
C GLN A 93 -9.75 -17.60 20.95
N ALA A 94 -10.46 -16.50 20.66
CA ALA A 94 -9.96 -15.44 19.81
C ALA A 94 -8.69 -14.78 20.37
N ARG A 95 -8.63 -14.55 21.70
CA ARG A 95 -7.42 -14.06 22.37
C ARG A 95 -6.25 -15.05 22.24
N ASP A 96 -6.49 -16.33 22.44
CA ASP A 96 -5.44 -17.34 22.35
C ASP A 96 -4.91 -17.45 20.91
N TRP A 97 -5.81 -17.41 19.91
CA TRP A 97 -5.42 -17.32 18.50
C TRP A 97 -4.65 -16.04 18.17
N LEU A 98 -5.00 -14.91 18.76
CA LEU A 98 -4.26 -13.66 18.60
C LEU A 98 -2.80 -13.82 19.06
N LEU A 99 -2.58 -14.42 20.23
CA LEU A 99 -1.23 -14.64 20.76
C LEU A 99 -0.38 -15.54 19.85
N VAL A 100 -0.99 -16.62 19.33
CA VAL A 100 -0.35 -17.51 18.35
C VAL A 100 -0.04 -16.76 17.05
N ALA A 101 -0.99 -15.97 16.54
CA ALA A 101 -0.82 -15.20 15.31
C ALA A 101 0.26 -14.13 15.44
N ILE A 102 0.37 -13.45 16.58
CA ILE A 102 1.44 -12.49 16.86
C ILE A 102 2.80 -13.19 16.84
N ALA A 103 2.95 -14.31 17.56
CA ALA A 103 4.20 -15.05 17.61
C ALA A 103 4.64 -15.55 16.22
N ALA A 104 3.70 -16.13 15.46
CA ALA A 104 3.95 -16.58 14.08
C ALA A 104 4.33 -15.41 13.16
N THR A 105 3.62 -14.28 13.26
CA THR A 105 3.88 -13.07 12.48
C THR A 105 5.27 -12.51 12.78
N MET A 106 5.67 -12.44 14.05
CA MET A 106 7.01 -11.99 14.44
C MET A 106 8.11 -12.92 13.92
N GLY A 107 7.91 -14.23 14.03
CA GLY A 107 8.83 -15.23 13.46
C GLY A 107 9.03 -15.03 11.95
N LEU A 108 7.94 -14.94 11.19
CA LEU A 108 8.01 -14.71 9.74
C LEU A 108 8.63 -13.34 9.41
N SER A 109 8.33 -12.30 10.19
CA SER A 109 8.80 -10.94 9.94
C SER A 109 10.31 -10.79 10.14
N ILE A 110 10.90 -11.53 11.08
CA ILE A 110 12.36 -11.61 11.27
C ILE A 110 13.01 -12.23 10.03
N LEU A 111 12.44 -13.30 9.48
CA LEU A 111 13.00 -14.02 8.33
C LEU A 111 12.84 -13.27 7.00
N SER A 112 11.83 -12.40 6.90
CA SER A 112 11.48 -11.68 5.67
C SER A 112 12.05 -10.26 5.59
N GLY A 113 12.60 -9.72 6.69
CA GLY A 113 13.08 -8.33 6.76
C GLY A 113 11.96 -7.30 7.06
N GLY A 114 10.71 -7.74 7.19
CA GLY A 114 9.56 -6.89 7.54
C GLY A 114 9.37 -6.64 9.04
N TYR A 115 10.30 -7.06 9.90
CA TYR A 115 10.18 -7.02 11.37
C TYR A 115 9.78 -5.64 11.92
N THR A 116 10.49 -4.59 11.51
CA THR A 116 10.22 -3.23 12.01
C THR A 116 8.83 -2.75 11.64
N ALA A 117 8.39 -3.02 10.40
CA ALA A 117 7.04 -2.66 9.97
C ALA A 117 5.98 -3.43 10.77
N SER A 118 6.19 -4.72 11.03
CA SER A 118 5.25 -5.53 11.80
C SER A 118 5.15 -5.08 13.26
N ILE A 119 6.26 -4.81 13.95
CA ILE A 119 6.20 -4.35 15.35
C ILE A 119 5.54 -2.97 15.45
N THR A 120 5.81 -2.07 14.50
CA THR A 120 5.13 -0.77 14.44
C THR A 120 3.65 -0.94 14.17
N LEU A 121 3.25 -1.84 13.26
CA LEU A 121 1.84 -2.18 13.01
C LEU A 121 1.15 -2.70 14.28
N MET A 122 1.80 -3.60 15.02
CA MET A 122 1.27 -4.14 16.28
C MET A 122 0.99 -3.04 17.31
N VAL A 123 1.88 -2.06 17.41
CA VAL A 123 1.68 -0.89 18.27
C VAL A 123 0.46 -0.09 17.82
N PHE A 124 0.33 0.20 16.52
CA PHE A 124 -0.86 0.89 15.99
C PHE A 124 -2.16 0.11 16.23
N VAL A 125 -2.16 -1.20 16.01
CA VAL A 125 -3.31 -2.09 16.24
C VAL A 125 -3.71 -2.09 17.71
N TRP A 126 -2.73 -2.17 18.62
CA TRP A 126 -2.96 -2.09 20.06
C TRP A 126 -3.50 -0.71 20.48
N MET A 127 -2.92 0.38 19.97
CA MET A 127 -3.41 1.74 20.23
C MET A 127 -4.84 1.94 19.71
N TYR A 128 -5.15 1.42 18.53
CA TYR A 128 -6.48 1.56 17.91
C TYR A 128 -7.55 0.79 18.70
N ASN A 129 -7.25 -0.45 19.09
CA ASN A 129 -8.22 -1.36 19.69
C ASN A 129 -8.20 -1.33 21.22
N ASP A 130 -7.09 -1.70 21.83
CA ASP A 130 -6.98 -1.94 23.28
C ASP A 130 -6.94 -0.63 24.09
N LEU A 131 -6.38 0.44 23.52
CA LEU A 131 -6.41 1.78 24.12
C LEU A 131 -7.61 2.62 23.66
N ASP A 132 -8.55 2.01 22.91
CA ASP A 132 -9.73 2.67 22.36
C ASP A 132 -9.40 3.93 21.53
N GLY A 133 -8.25 3.92 20.86
CA GLY A 133 -7.85 4.99 19.92
C GLY A 133 -8.85 5.16 18.77
N SER A 134 -9.60 4.10 18.45
CA SER A 134 -10.71 4.15 17.50
C SER A 134 -11.83 5.12 17.90
N ASN A 135 -11.94 5.47 19.19
CA ASN A 135 -12.92 6.40 19.75
C ASN A 135 -12.31 7.67 20.34
N SER A 136 -11.03 7.95 20.07
CA SER A 136 -10.32 9.10 20.60
C SER A 136 -10.40 10.34 19.68
N GLY A 137 -11.54 10.51 19.00
CA GLY A 137 -11.76 11.56 18.01
C GLY A 137 -11.27 11.21 16.60
N ILE A 138 -11.85 11.90 15.61
CA ILE A 138 -11.67 11.57 14.18
C ILE A 138 -10.23 11.63 13.70
N TRP A 139 -9.45 12.61 14.16
CA TRP A 139 -8.07 12.80 13.70
C TRP A 139 -7.14 11.71 14.23
N ILE A 140 -7.31 11.31 15.49
CA ILE A 140 -6.52 10.21 16.08
C ILE A 140 -6.90 8.90 15.40
N ARG A 141 -8.19 8.60 15.28
CA ARG A 141 -8.68 7.40 14.60
C ARG A 141 -8.13 7.29 13.17
N ASN A 142 -8.25 8.36 12.38
CA ASN A 142 -7.77 8.36 10.99
C ASN A 142 -6.25 8.27 10.91
N ALA A 143 -5.52 8.90 11.82
CA ALA A 143 -4.06 8.81 11.89
C ALA A 143 -3.60 7.39 12.25
N LEU A 144 -4.29 6.69 13.16
CA LEU A 144 -4.00 5.30 13.50
C LEU A 144 -4.28 4.36 12.32
N ASN A 145 -5.41 4.54 11.63
CA ASN A 145 -5.72 3.80 10.40
C ASN A 145 -4.68 4.04 9.30
N ALA A 146 -4.30 5.31 9.07
CA ALA A 146 -3.26 5.68 8.12
C ALA A 146 -1.91 5.05 8.50
N GLY A 147 -1.49 5.17 9.76
CA GLY A 147 -0.25 4.56 10.27
C GLY A 147 -0.22 3.05 10.08
N GLY A 148 -1.31 2.35 10.40
CA GLY A 148 -1.44 0.91 10.17
C GLY A 148 -1.29 0.52 8.70
N LEU A 149 -2.03 1.17 7.80
CA LEU A 149 -1.94 0.89 6.35
C LEU A 149 -0.60 1.30 5.73
N MET A 150 0.04 2.34 6.26
CA MET A 150 1.42 2.69 5.91
C MET A 150 2.40 1.59 6.30
N CYS A 151 2.23 0.94 7.46
CA CYS A 151 3.05 -0.20 7.87
C CYS A 151 2.89 -1.40 6.92
N PHE A 152 1.69 -1.65 6.39
CA PHE A 152 1.52 -2.68 5.35
C PHE A 152 2.32 -2.35 4.09
N SER A 153 2.28 -1.09 3.64
CA SER A 153 3.03 -0.64 2.46
C SER A 153 4.54 -0.72 2.69
N TRP A 154 5.01 -0.28 3.86
CA TRP A 154 6.40 -0.39 4.27
C TRP A 154 6.87 -1.84 4.32
N GLY A 155 6.19 -2.70 5.08
CA GLY A 155 6.61 -4.08 5.27
C GLY A 155 6.55 -4.92 3.99
N ALA A 156 5.57 -4.68 3.13
CA ALA A 156 5.50 -5.32 1.81
C ALA A 156 6.73 -4.94 0.95
N LEU A 157 7.04 -3.65 0.84
CA LEU A 157 8.19 -3.19 0.07
C LEU A 157 9.51 -3.68 0.67
N ALA A 158 9.66 -3.62 2.00
CA ALA A 158 10.84 -4.14 2.70
C ALA A 158 11.02 -5.65 2.49
N THR A 159 9.93 -6.42 2.45
CA THR A 159 10.00 -7.87 2.18
C THR A 159 10.41 -8.17 0.74
N LEU A 160 9.91 -7.39 -0.23
CA LEU A 160 10.31 -7.54 -1.63
C LEU A 160 11.78 -7.16 -1.85
N SER A 161 12.21 -6.01 -1.31
CA SER A 161 13.56 -5.49 -1.50
C SER A 161 14.61 -6.15 -0.62
N GLY A 162 14.21 -6.78 0.48
CA GLY A 162 15.13 -7.35 1.47
C GLY A 162 15.61 -6.35 2.52
N GLY A 163 14.81 -5.32 2.80
CA GLY A 163 15.02 -4.35 3.88
C GLY A 163 15.40 -2.95 3.41
N GLU A 164 15.77 -2.77 2.13
CA GLU A 164 16.15 -1.46 1.59
C GLU A 164 14.95 -0.78 0.93
N LEU A 165 14.61 0.43 1.37
CA LEU A 165 13.55 1.22 0.76
C LEU A 165 14.13 2.40 -0.02
N LEU A 166 13.72 2.52 -1.28
CA LEU A 166 14.04 3.68 -2.10
C LEU A 166 13.33 4.94 -1.57
N PRO A 167 13.94 6.14 -1.68
CA PRO A 167 13.30 7.39 -1.26
C PRO A 167 11.93 7.65 -1.91
N GLU A 168 11.76 7.24 -3.17
CA GLU A 168 10.49 7.32 -3.88
C GLU A 168 9.41 6.42 -3.24
N GLY A 169 9.80 5.22 -2.79
CA GLY A 169 8.92 4.31 -2.04
C GLY A 169 8.45 4.91 -0.71
N PHE A 170 9.35 5.55 0.04
CA PHE A 170 8.97 6.29 1.26
C PHE A 170 8.01 7.43 0.96
N THR A 171 8.29 8.22 -0.07
CA THR A 171 7.41 9.32 -0.49
C THR A 171 6.02 8.79 -0.84
N TRP A 172 5.96 7.66 -1.55
CA TRP A 172 4.70 7.02 -1.89
C TRP A 172 3.93 6.51 -0.68
N ILE A 173 4.60 5.91 0.31
CA ILE A 173 3.98 5.51 1.59
C ILE A 173 3.35 6.72 2.31
N LEU A 174 4.01 7.88 2.29
CA LEU A 174 3.45 9.11 2.88
C LEU A 174 2.21 9.59 2.12
N VAL A 175 2.25 9.56 0.78
CA VAL A 175 1.11 9.94 -0.08
C VAL A 175 -0.07 9.01 0.14
N THR A 176 0.13 7.69 0.14
CA THR A 176 -0.95 6.72 0.41
C THR A 176 -1.45 6.84 1.83
N GLY A 177 -0.58 7.10 2.82
CA GLY A 177 -0.99 7.45 4.18
C GLY A 177 -1.92 8.66 4.24
N ALA A 178 -1.63 9.72 3.50
CA ALA A 178 -2.48 10.91 3.42
C ALA A 178 -3.82 10.62 2.73
N ILE A 179 -3.83 9.77 1.69
CA ILE A 179 -5.08 9.28 1.06
C ILE A 179 -5.94 8.58 2.11
N ILE A 180 -5.38 7.62 2.85
CA ILE A 180 -6.11 6.91 3.90
C ILE A 180 -6.63 7.89 4.95
N MET A 181 -5.77 8.76 5.50
CA MET A 181 -6.15 9.70 6.56
C MET A 181 -7.35 10.58 6.18
N THR A 182 -7.49 10.91 4.89
CA THR A 182 -8.53 11.81 4.37
C THR A 182 -9.73 11.10 3.76
N THR A 183 -9.68 9.78 3.55
CA THR A 183 -10.75 9.03 2.85
C THR A 183 -11.19 7.74 3.52
N VAL A 184 -10.53 7.29 4.61
CA VAL A 184 -10.83 6.01 5.28
C VAL A 184 -12.25 5.94 5.82
N HIS A 185 -12.88 7.08 6.10
CA HIS A 185 -14.28 7.14 6.53
C HIS A 185 -15.29 6.69 5.47
N ALA A 186 -14.85 6.33 4.25
CA ALA A 186 -15.64 5.56 3.30
C ALA A 186 -16.18 4.26 3.90
N GLN A 187 -15.39 3.60 4.76
CA GLN A 187 -15.79 2.34 5.42
C GLN A 187 -16.90 2.53 6.45
N ASP A 188 -17.07 3.73 6.97
CA ASP A 188 -18.05 4.03 8.02
C ASP A 188 -19.48 4.14 7.46
N LEU A 189 -19.62 4.40 6.15
CA LEU A 189 -20.94 4.58 5.51
C LEU A 189 -21.82 3.33 5.61
N PRO A 190 -21.37 2.11 5.27
CA PRO A 190 -22.17 0.91 5.48
C PRO A 190 -22.30 0.47 6.94
N ASP A 191 -21.48 1.01 7.85
CA ASP A 191 -21.35 0.49 9.22
C ASP A 191 -22.02 1.40 10.28
N ILE A 192 -22.77 2.43 9.87
CA ILE A 192 -23.39 3.46 10.74
C ILE A 192 -24.19 2.86 11.90
N GLU A 193 -25.02 1.85 11.67
CA GLU A 193 -25.90 1.27 12.69
C GLU A 193 -25.09 0.55 13.79
N GLY A 194 -24.16 -0.32 13.41
CA GLY A 194 -23.27 -1.00 14.36
C GLY A 194 -22.31 -0.04 15.05
N ASP A 195 -21.80 0.97 14.34
CA ASP A 195 -20.95 2.02 14.92
C ASP A 195 -21.73 2.79 16.01
N MET A 196 -23.00 3.11 15.76
CA MET A 196 -23.86 3.77 16.73
C MET A 196 -24.11 2.89 17.96
N ALA A 197 -24.34 1.58 17.78
CA ALA A 197 -24.55 0.65 18.88
C ALA A 197 -23.33 0.48 19.80
N ARG A 198 -22.12 0.56 19.21
CA ARG A 198 -20.85 0.57 19.96
C ARG A 198 -20.52 1.93 20.58
N GLY A 199 -21.18 3.00 20.15
CA GLY A 199 -20.87 4.37 20.55
C GLY A 199 -19.62 4.94 19.88
N ARG A 200 -19.36 4.56 18.62
CA ARG A 200 -18.17 4.99 17.89
C ARG A 200 -18.20 6.46 17.49
N GLN A 201 -17.00 7.04 17.45
CA GLN A 201 -16.79 8.42 16.99
C GLN A 201 -16.42 8.47 15.51
N THR A 202 -17.39 8.16 14.63
CA THR A 202 -17.20 8.18 13.18
C THR A 202 -17.64 9.50 12.54
N VAL A 203 -17.10 9.81 11.35
CA VAL A 203 -17.46 11.05 10.61
C VAL A 203 -18.97 11.17 10.38
N PRO A 204 -19.69 10.13 9.88
CA PRO A 204 -21.14 10.24 9.68
C PRO A 204 -21.91 10.45 11.00
N LEU A 205 -21.46 9.89 12.12
CA LEU A 205 -22.14 10.05 13.42
C LEU A 205 -21.87 11.41 14.08
N LEU A 206 -20.66 11.97 13.93
CA LEU A 206 -20.28 13.24 14.56
C LEU A 206 -20.67 14.47 13.74
N TYR A 207 -20.54 14.40 12.41
CA TYR A 207 -20.73 15.55 11.52
C TYR A 207 -21.91 15.38 10.55
N GLY A 208 -22.60 14.23 10.62
CA GLY A 208 -23.70 13.89 9.74
C GLY A 208 -23.24 13.23 8.43
N GLU A 209 -24.09 12.39 7.87
CA GLU A 209 -23.82 11.66 6.62
C GLU A 209 -23.48 12.57 5.44
N ALA A 210 -24.17 13.71 5.31
CA ALA A 210 -23.94 14.64 4.20
C ALA A 210 -22.50 15.17 4.21
N ALA A 211 -21.99 15.57 5.38
CA ALA A 211 -20.61 16.03 5.53
C ALA A 211 -19.62 14.90 5.26
N ALA A 212 -19.90 13.67 5.73
CA ALA A 212 -19.06 12.50 5.45
C ALA A 212 -18.95 12.23 3.93
N ARG A 213 -20.08 12.22 3.22
CA ARG A 213 -20.16 11.97 1.77
C ARG A 213 -19.51 13.08 0.94
N ILE A 214 -19.76 14.35 1.28
CA ILE A 214 -19.17 15.50 0.59
C ILE A 214 -17.66 15.54 0.77
N SER A 215 -17.18 15.41 2.01
CA SER A 215 -15.74 15.40 2.29
C SER A 215 -15.03 14.22 1.60
N LEU A 216 -15.67 13.05 1.58
CA LEU A 216 -15.15 11.88 0.87
C LEU A 216 -15.04 12.15 -0.64
N ALA A 217 -16.11 12.65 -1.27
CA ALA A 217 -16.13 12.95 -2.70
C ALA A 217 -15.07 14.00 -3.10
N ILE A 218 -14.88 15.04 -2.27
CA ILE A 218 -13.85 16.06 -2.49
C ILE A 218 -12.46 15.44 -2.44
N MET A 219 -12.15 14.69 -1.38
CA MET A 219 -10.81 14.13 -1.17
C MET A 219 -10.48 13.04 -2.20
N VAL A 220 -11.45 12.16 -2.53
CA VAL A 220 -11.29 11.17 -3.61
C VAL A 220 -11.05 11.85 -4.94
N SER A 221 -11.81 12.90 -5.28
CA SER A 221 -11.62 13.64 -6.54
C SER A 221 -10.25 14.31 -6.61
N PHE A 222 -9.80 14.93 -5.51
CA PHE A 222 -8.48 15.54 -5.40
C PHE A 222 -7.36 14.52 -5.64
N TRP A 223 -7.36 13.39 -4.90
CA TRP A 223 -6.34 12.36 -5.04
C TRP A 223 -6.41 11.63 -6.39
N SER A 224 -7.60 11.51 -6.99
CA SER A 224 -7.77 10.92 -8.32
C SER A 224 -7.03 11.69 -9.43
N VAL A 225 -6.71 12.97 -9.18
CA VAL A 225 -5.95 13.84 -10.08
C VAL A 225 -4.50 13.98 -9.60
N ALA A 226 -4.29 14.19 -8.30
CA ALA A 226 -2.96 14.41 -7.72
C ALA A 226 -2.03 13.19 -7.91
N CYS A 227 -2.54 11.96 -7.74
CA CYS A 227 -1.70 10.75 -7.84
C CYS A 227 -1.23 10.45 -9.27
N PRO A 228 -2.10 10.51 -10.31
CA PRO A 228 -1.64 10.40 -11.69
C PRO A 228 -0.64 11.49 -12.10
N PHE A 229 -0.78 12.72 -11.58
CA PHE A 229 0.22 13.77 -11.77
C PHE A 229 1.55 13.45 -11.10
N PHE A 230 1.52 12.99 -9.84
CA PHE A 230 2.71 12.63 -9.08
C PHE A 230 3.55 11.56 -9.81
N TRP A 231 2.89 10.57 -10.42
CA TRP A 231 3.55 9.47 -11.12
C TRP A 231 3.85 9.71 -12.60
N ASP A 232 3.50 10.87 -13.16
CA ASP A 232 3.47 11.09 -14.62
C ASP A 232 2.80 9.93 -15.38
N ALA A 233 1.58 9.61 -14.94
CA ALA A 233 0.89 8.42 -15.41
C ALA A 233 0.51 8.49 -16.90
N SER A 234 0.52 7.33 -17.54
CA SER A 234 -0.06 7.11 -18.86
C SER A 234 -1.56 7.47 -18.89
N PRO A 235 -2.16 7.67 -20.09
CA PRO A 235 -3.60 7.88 -20.21
C PRO A 235 -4.45 6.80 -19.54
N TRP A 236 -3.95 5.56 -19.48
CA TRP A 236 -4.63 4.44 -18.80
C TRP A 236 -4.63 4.61 -17.28
N GLY A 237 -3.53 5.05 -16.67
CA GLY A 237 -3.48 5.36 -15.24
C GLY A 237 -4.40 6.51 -14.86
N TRP A 238 -4.44 7.55 -15.69
CA TRP A 238 -5.40 8.65 -15.59
C TRP A 238 -6.85 8.17 -15.66
N ALA A 239 -7.18 7.37 -16.67
CA ALA A 239 -8.51 6.85 -16.88
C ALA A 239 -8.95 5.95 -15.71
N ALA A 240 -8.10 5.03 -15.25
CA ALA A 240 -8.41 4.14 -14.13
C ALA A 240 -8.68 4.94 -12.84
N SER A 241 -7.78 5.87 -12.49
CA SER A 241 -7.88 6.70 -11.29
C SER A 241 -9.16 7.56 -11.29
N THR A 242 -9.35 8.35 -12.36
CA THR A 242 -10.45 9.34 -12.42
C THR A 242 -11.82 8.71 -12.66
N SER A 243 -11.92 7.62 -13.44
CA SER A 243 -13.21 6.98 -13.69
C SER A 243 -13.75 6.27 -12.46
N ILE A 244 -12.92 5.50 -11.74
CA ILE A 244 -13.34 4.77 -10.54
C ILE A 244 -13.63 5.79 -9.42
N GLY A 245 -12.74 6.76 -9.20
CA GLY A 245 -12.91 7.80 -8.18
C GLY A 245 -14.13 8.69 -8.44
N GLY A 246 -14.38 9.04 -9.71
CA GLY A 246 -15.57 9.80 -10.12
C GLY A 246 -16.86 9.02 -9.94
N ALA A 247 -16.90 7.75 -10.37
CA ALA A 247 -18.06 6.87 -10.18
C ALA A 247 -18.37 6.69 -8.69
N MET A 248 -17.36 6.41 -7.87
CA MET A 248 -17.48 6.32 -6.41
C MET A 248 -18.05 7.62 -5.82
N SER A 249 -17.50 8.78 -6.20
CA SER A 249 -17.93 10.09 -5.67
C SER A 249 -19.38 10.41 -6.02
N VAL A 250 -19.80 10.13 -7.25
CA VAL A 250 -21.21 10.31 -7.67
C VAL A 250 -22.14 9.41 -6.87
N LEU A 251 -21.77 8.14 -6.68
CA LEU A 251 -22.59 7.19 -5.91
C LEU A 251 -22.66 7.58 -4.42
N ALA A 252 -21.54 8.01 -3.83
CA ALA A 252 -21.49 8.48 -2.45
C ALA A 252 -22.44 9.68 -2.23
N LEU A 253 -22.44 10.64 -3.15
CA LEU A 253 -23.28 11.86 -3.08
C LEU A 253 -24.77 11.59 -3.33
N LYS A 254 -25.11 10.59 -4.15
CA LYS A 254 -26.51 10.26 -4.44
C LYS A 254 -27.27 9.70 -3.23
N ASN A 255 -26.56 9.21 -2.20
CA ASN A 255 -27.12 8.60 -0.99
C ASN A 255 -28.33 7.68 -1.28
N MET A 256 -28.06 6.57 -1.94
CA MET A 256 -29.11 5.64 -2.38
C MET A 256 -29.40 4.53 -1.34
N GLY A 257 -28.95 4.71 -0.09
CA GLY A 257 -29.17 3.79 1.03
C GLY A 257 -28.12 2.69 1.17
N GLN A 258 -28.29 1.86 2.21
CA GLN A 258 -27.33 0.88 2.73
C GLN A 258 -26.61 0.03 1.67
N ARG A 259 -27.35 -0.58 0.75
CA ARG A 259 -26.76 -1.43 -0.31
C ARG A 259 -25.74 -0.67 -1.15
N TRP A 260 -25.99 0.61 -1.41
CA TRP A 260 -25.09 1.43 -2.21
C TRP A 260 -23.91 1.95 -1.39
N ASP A 261 -24.05 2.10 -0.07
CA ASP A 261 -22.93 2.42 0.81
C ASP A 261 -21.91 1.29 0.85
N GLU A 262 -22.36 0.03 0.83
CA GLU A 262 -21.45 -1.12 0.64
C GLU A 262 -20.75 -1.09 -0.73
N VAL A 263 -21.44 -0.66 -1.78
CA VAL A 263 -20.85 -0.52 -3.13
C VAL A 263 -19.83 0.61 -3.15
N VAL A 264 -20.12 1.74 -2.52
CA VAL A 264 -19.18 2.88 -2.39
C VAL A 264 -17.92 2.43 -1.65
N TRP A 265 -18.06 1.67 -0.56
CA TRP A 265 -16.92 1.10 0.14
C TRP A 265 -16.07 0.17 -0.76
N LYS A 266 -16.71 -0.75 -1.49
CA LYS A 266 -16.00 -1.64 -2.43
C LYS A 266 -15.31 -0.87 -3.57
N LEU A 267 -15.94 0.20 -4.07
CA LEU A 267 -15.35 1.08 -5.07
C LEU A 267 -14.18 1.88 -4.50
N TRP A 268 -14.21 2.27 -3.22
CA TRP A 268 -13.06 2.88 -2.56
C TRP A 268 -11.88 1.91 -2.51
N CYS A 269 -12.10 0.64 -2.15
CA CYS A 269 -11.05 -0.38 -2.17
C CYS A 269 -10.46 -0.56 -3.58
N LEU A 270 -11.32 -0.64 -4.59
CA LEU A 270 -10.90 -0.76 -5.99
C LEU A 270 -10.14 0.49 -6.47
N TRP A 271 -10.57 1.68 -6.07
CA TRP A 271 -9.92 2.95 -6.39
C TRP A 271 -8.53 3.03 -5.75
N VAL A 272 -8.39 2.73 -4.46
CA VAL A 272 -7.08 2.65 -3.79
C VAL A 272 -6.18 1.64 -4.50
N ALA A 273 -6.69 0.44 -4.84
CA ALA A 273 -5.92 -0.54 -5.59
C ALA A 273 -5.43 0.01 -6.94
N ALA A 274 -6.28 0.74 -7.67
CA ALA A 274 -5.89 1.40 -8.91
C ALA A 274 -4.80 2.47 -8.70
N LEU A 275 -4.87 3.24 -7.60
CA LEU A 275 -3.81 4.19 -7.24
C LEU A 275 -2.47 3.50 -6.94
N TYR A 276 -2.49 2.38 -6.21
CA TYR A 276 -1.28 1.59 -5.92
C TYR A 276 -0.61 1.03 -7.18
N LEU A 277 -1.34 0.87 -8.29
CA LEU A 277 -0.83 0.41 -9.58
C LEU A 277 -0.27 1.53 -10.47
N LEU A 278 -0.46 2.81 -10.11
CA LEU A 278 0.04 3.94 -10.90
C LEU A 278 1.56 3.93 -11.18
N PRO A 279 2.46 3.53 -10.26
CA PRO A 279 3.89 3.45 -10.55
C PRO A 279 4.20 2.54 -11.76
N ALA A 280 3.43 1.47 -11.94
CA ALA A 280 3.58 0.54 -13.06
C ALA A 280 2.98 1.07 -14.38
N LEU A 281 2.24 2.18 -14.33
CA LEU A 281 1.59 2.83 -15.47
C LEU A 281 2.23 4.18 -15.81
N LYS A 282 3.43 4.47 -15.28
CA LYS A 282 4.24 5.65 -15.59
C LYS A 282 4.65 5.66 -17.07
N ARG A 283 4.79 6.86 -17.64
CA ARG A 283 5.22 7.07 -19.04
C ARG A 283 6.72 6.88 -19.24
#